data_AF-A0AAU9KTC1-F1
#
_entry.id   AF-A0AAU9KTC1-F1
#
_cell.length_a   1.000
_cell.length_b   1.000
_cell.length_c   1.000
_cell.angle_alpha   90.00
_cell.angle_beta   90.00
_cell.angle_gamma   90.00
#
_symmetry.space_group_name_H-M   'P 1'
#
loop_
_entity.id
_entity.type
_entity.pdbx_description
1 polymer ?
#
loop_
_entity_poly.entity_id
_entity_poly.type
_entity_poly.pdbx_seq_one_letter_code
_entity_poly.pdbx_strand_id
1 'polypeptide(L)'
;MTTGGKSQRKRLRALSSLLLIGRSRLKVRKATERMILDAAENSLKIQADRWRFCIAPKIMPAAGLDDNAIDARTIYIDSFGATDDYDSLRQAFAQLAR
;
A
#
# COMPACT_ATOMS: atom_id res chain seq x y z
N MET A 1 37.79 -7.12 22.32
CA MET A 1 36.37 -6.94 22.74
C MET A 1 35.52 -6.91 21.47
N THR A 2 34.71 -7.94 21.27
CA THR A 2 33.93 -8.20 20.06
C THR A 2 32.55 -7.55 20.19
N THR A 3 32.25 -6.49 19.45
CA THR A 3 30.89 -5.96 19.33
C THR A 3 30.29 -6.43 18.01
N GLY A 4 29.63 -7.59 18.08
CA GLY A 4 28.77 -8.10 17.01
C GLY A 4 27.52 -7.23 16.89
N GLY A 5 27.52 -6.34 15.89
CA GLY A 5 26.32 -5.63 15.46
C GLY A 5 25.31 -6.60 14.85
N LYS A 6 24.26 -6.93 15.61
CA LYS A 6 23.14 -7.74 15.12
C LYS A 6 22.41 -6.97 14.02
N SER A 7 22.77 -7.25 12.77
CA SER A 7 22.04 -6.82 11.58
C SER A 7 20.65 -7.45 11.59
N GLN A 8 19.67 -6.73 12.13
CA GLN A 8 18.24 -7.02 12.02
C GLN A 8 17.84 -6.86 10.54
N ARG A 9 18.08 -7.90 9.74
CA ARG A 9 17.55 -8.02 8.38
C ARG A 9 16.02 -8.12 8.48
N LYS A 10 15.33 -6.97 8.47
CA LYS A 10 13.87 -6.91 8.30
C LYS A 10 13.56 -7.50 6.92
N ARG A 11 13.19 -8.78 6.90
CA ARG A 11 12.85 -9.51 5.67
C ARG A 11 11.60 -8.87 5.08
N LEU A 12 11.68 -8.43 3.83
CA LEU A 12 10.53 -8.09 3.00
C LEU A 12 9.54 -9.25 3.06
N ARG A 13 8.37 -9.03 3.68
CA ARG A 13 7.29 -10.01 3.66
C ARG A 13 6.62 -9.91 2.30
N ALA A 14 6.97 -10.82 1.41
CA ALA A 14 6.24 -11.02 0.16
C ALA A 14 4.81 -11.47 0.50
N LEU A 15 3.83 -10.85 -0.14
CA LEU A 15 2.43 -11.24 -0.02
C LEU A 15 2.04 -12.01 -1.28
N SER A 16 1.42 -13.17 -1.10
CA SER A 16 0.84 -13.91 -2.22
C SER A 16 -0.26 -13.07 -2.88
N SER A 17 -0.32 -13.09 -4.22
CA SER A 17 -1.40 -12.48 -5.01
C SER A 17 -2.77 -13.01 -4.61
N LEU A 18 -2.87 -14.30 -4.27
CA LEU A 18 -4.10 -14.92 -3.78
C LEU A 18 -4.62 -14.28 -2.48
N LEU A 19 -3.71 -13.93 -1.56
CA LEU A 19 -4.09 -13.24 -0.31
C LEU A 19 -4.66 -11.85 -0.61
N LEU A 20 -4.20 -11.18 -1.66
CA LEU A 20 -4.69 -9.87 -2.07
C LEU A 20 -6.06 -9.92 -2.72
N ILE A 21 -6.33 -10.95 -3.53
CA ILE A 21 -7.66 -11.19 -4.12
C ILE A 21 -8.73 -11.36 -3.03
N GLY A 22 -8.34 -11.80 -1.82
CA GLY A 22 -9.21 -11.88 -0.65
C GLY A 22 -9.83 -10.54 -0.20
N ARG A 23 -9.22 -9.40 -0.56
CA ARG A 23 -9.64 -8.05 -0.11
C ARG A 23 -10.87 -7.55 -0.84
N SER A 24 -11.83 -7.01 -0.08
CA SER A 24 -13.14 -6.55 -0.57
C SER A 24 -13.06 -5.67 -1.82
N ARG A 25 -12.16 -4.68 -1.86
CA ARG A 25 -12.03 -3.77 -3.01
C ARG A 25 -11.45 -4.43 -4.26
N LEU A 26 -10.59 -5.44 -4.12
CA LEU A 26 -10.05 -6.19 -5.25
C LEU A 26 -11.07 -7.21 -5.76
N LYS A 27 -11.89 -7.79 -4.88
CA LYS A 27 -13.04 -8.64 -5.24
C LYS A 27 -14.07 -7.88 -6.06
N VAL A 28 -14.46 -6.68 -5.61
CA VAL A 28 -15.43 -5.82 -6.33
C VAL A 28 -14.94 -5.50 -7.74
N ARG A 29 -13.62 -5.33 -7.92
CA ARG A 29 -12.99 -5.09 -9.22
C ARG A 29 -12.78 -6.36 -10.07
N LYS A 30 -13.25 -7.53 -9.61
CA LYS A 30 -13.03 -8.84 -10.24
C LYS A 30 -11.54 -9.07 -10.58
N ALA A 31 -10.65 -8.59 -9.71
CA ALA A 31 -9.22 -8.66 -9.95
C ALA A 31 -8.77 -10.14 -9.97
N THR A 32 -8.12 -10.53 -11.06
CA THR A 32 -7.48 -11.84 -11.16
C THR A 32 -6.02 -11.76 -10.71
N GLU A 33 -5.44 -12.91 -10.38
CA GLU A 33 -4.01 -13.00 -10.04
C GLU A 33 -3.12 -12.40 -11.14
N ARG A 34 -3.42 -12.73 -12.40
CA ARG A 34 -2.70 -12.20 -13.56
C ARG A 34 -2.76 -10.67 -13.62
N MET A 35 -3.96 -10.08 -13.44
CA MET A 35 -4.12 -8.62 -13.44
C MET A 35 -3.32 -7.94 -12.33
N ILE A 36 -3.25 -8.56 -11.15
CA ILE A 36 -2.48 -8.02 -10.01
C ILE A 36 -0.98 -8.05 -10.32
N LEU A 37 -0.48 -9.17 -10.88
CA LEU A 37 0.93 -9.30 -11.25
C LEU A 37 1.31 -8.34 -12.38
N ASP A 38 0.50 -8.24 -13.45
CA ASP A 38 0.73 -7.32 -14.57
C ASP A 38 0.73 -5.85 -14.09
N ALA A 39 -0.18 -5.48 -13.18
CA ALA A 39 -0.18 -4.14 -12.58
C ALA A 39 1.02 -3.89 -11.66
N ALA A 40 1.47 -4.90 -10.94
CA ALA A 40 2.62 -4.80 -10.04
C ALA A 40 3.95 -4.63 -10.81
N GLU A 41 4.10 -5.25 -11.98
CA GLU A 41 5.27 -5.07 -12.85
C GLU A 41 5.44 -3.63 -13.34
N ASN A 42 4.32 -2.98 -13.68
CA ASN A 42 4.29 -1.59 -14.11
C ASN A 42 4.38 -0.59 -12.95
N SER A 43 4.44 -1.07 -11.70
CA SER A 43 4.44 -0.19 -10.53
C SER A 43 5.84 0.32 -10.18
N LEU A 44 5.94 1.59 -9.79
CA LEU A 44 7.17 2.16 -9.20
C LEU A 44 7.35 1.77 -7.73
N LYS A 45 6.29 1.35 -7.02
CA LYS A 45 6.29 1.16 -5.56
C LYS A 45 6.33 -0.30 -5.12
N ILE A 46 5.81 -1.21 -5.94
CA ILE A 46 5.78 -2.65 -5.67
C ILE A 46 6.49 -3.42 -6.78
N GLN A 47 6.97 -4.61 -6.47
CA GLN A 47 7.60 -5.56 -7.39
C GLN A 47 6.81 -6.86 -7.41
N ALA A 48 6.77 -7.50 -8.57
CA ALA A 48 6.18 -8.82 -8.76
C ALA A 48 7.26 -9.91 -8.76
N ASP A 49 6.94 -11.04 -8.16
CA ASP A 49 7.64 -12.31 -8.31
C ASP A 49 6.66 -13.29 -8.96
N ARG A 50 6.79 -13.46 -10.30
CA ARG A 50 5.90 -14.34 -11.08
C ARG A 50 6.08 -15.81 -10.72
N TRP A 51 7.27 -16.23 -10.35
CA TRP A 51 7.53 -17.64 -10.02
C TRP A 51 6.87 -18.04 -8.72
N ARG A 52 6.76 -17.09 -7.78
CA ARG A 52 6.11 -17.32 -6.49
C ARG A 52 4.69 -16.78 -6.41
N PHE A 53 4.18 -16.18 -7.49
CA PHE A 53 2.88 -15.49 -7.52
C PHE A 53 2.74 -14.55 -6.32
N CYS A 54 3.75 -13.68 -6.16
CA CYS A 54 3.88 -12.82 -4.99
C CYS A 54 4.16 -11.38 -5.41
N ILE A 55 3.81 -10.43 -4.53
CA ILE A 55 4.26 -9.05 -4.63
C ILE A 55 4.95 -8.61 -3.35
N ALA A 56 5.88 -7.67 -3.46
CA ALA A 56 6.55 -7.04 -2.33
C ALA A 56 6.76 -5.54 -2.59
N PRO A 57 6.93 -4.72 -1.55
CA PRO A 57 7.41 -3.35 -1.72
C PRO A 57 8.79 -3.32 -2.39
N LYS A 58 9.03 -2.40 -3.33
CA LYS A 58 10.37 -2.14 -3.88
C LYS A 58 11.27 -1.44 -2.87
N ILE A 59 10.69 -0.52 -2.11
CA ILE A 59 11.34 0.22 -1.05
C ILE A 59 10.65 -0.14 0.26
N MET A 60 11.42 -0.55 1.27
CA MET A 60 10.87 -0.74 2.61
C MET A 60 10.37 0.62 3.11
N PRO A 61 9.14 0.70 3.65
CA PRO A 61 8.71 1.91 4.34
C PRO A 61 9.74 2.26 5.40
N ALA A 62 10.18 3.52 5.43
CA ALA A 62 11.02 4.01 6.52
C ALA A 62 10.28 3.71 7.83
N ALA A 63 10.93 2.98 8.74
CA ALA A 63 10.39 2.79 10.07
C ALA A 63 10.53 4.13 10.80
N GLY A 64 9.41 4.68 11.29
CA GLY A 64 9.39 5.95 12.01
C GLY A 64 9.24 7.17 11.10
N LEU A 65 8.12 7.25 10.37
CA LEU A 65 7.62 8.58 10.02
C LEU A 65 7.36 9.31 11.33
N ASP A 66 8.01 10.45 11.51
CA ASP A 66 7.80 11.32 12.68
C ASP A 66 6.32 11.69 12.78
N ASP A 67 5.73 11.48 13.95
CA ASP A 67 4.30 11.74 14.19
C ASP A 67 3.99 13.21 13.89
N ASN A 68 4.92 14.14 14.17
CA ASN A 68 4.76 15.56 13.81
C ASN A 68 4.66 15.78 12.29
N ALA A 69 5.39 15.01 11.49
CA ALA A 69 5.32 15.10 10.03
C ALA A 69 4.02 14.48 9.49
N ILE A 70 3.38 13.57 10.23
CA ILE A 70 2.05 13.04 9.91
C ILE A 70 0.98 14.08 10.26
N ASP A 71 1.07 14.72 11.42
CA ASP A 71 0.10 15.71 11.87
C ASP A 71 0.09 16.95 10.98
N ALA A 72 1.26 17.44 10.57
CA ALA A 72 1.38 18.61 9.69
C ALA A 72 0.71 18.43 8.31
N ARG A 73 0.48 17.20 7.85
CA ARG A 73 -0.21 16.88 6.58
C ARG A 73 -1.61 16.30 6.77
N THR A 74 -2.06 16.14 8.01
CA THR A 74 -3.37 15.56 8.33
C THR A 74 -4.36 16.69 8.59
N ILE A 75 -5.49 16.66 7.89
CA ILE A 75 -6.56 17.64 8.07
C ILE A 75 -7.82 16.94 8.59
N TYR A 76 -8.48 17.58 9.54
CA TYR A 76 -9.80 17.16 10.01
C TYR A 76 -10.87 17.88 9.21
N ILE A 77 -11.88 17.14 8.75
CA ILE A 77 -13.01 17.66 8.00
C ILE A 77 -14.27 17.03 8.59
N ASP A 78 -15.17 17.87 9.09
CA ASP A 78 -16.38 17.46 9.81
C ASP A 78 -17.63 17.41 8.90
N SER A 79 -17.52 17.88 7.67
CA SER A 79 -18.66 18.17 6.79
C SER A 79 -19.15 16.98 5.94
N PHE A 80 -19.07 15.74 6.42
CA PHE A 80 -19.49 14.56 5.66
C PHE A 80 -20.76 13.91 6.19
N GLY A 81 -21.66 13.56 5.29
CA GLY A 81 -22.91 12.86 5.58
C GLY A 81 -22.75 11.33 5.55
N ALA A 82 -23.74 10.62 6.08
CA ALA A 82 -23.76 9.15 6.13
C ALA A 82 -23.76 8.48 4.74
N THR A 83 -24.05 9.23 3.68
CA THR A 83 -24.09 8.77 2.29
C THR A 83 -22.78 8.97 1.55
N ASP A 84 -21.82 9.71 2.12
CA ASP A 84 -20.54 9.99 1.47
C ASP A 84 -19.62 8.76 1.56
N ASP A 85 -19.57 7.98 0.50
CA ASP A 85 -18.69 6.81 0.43
C ASP A 85 -17.23 7.19 0.12
N TYR A 86 -16.34 6.24 0.39
CA TYR A 86 -14.90 6.43 0.19
C TYR A 86 -14.55 6.87 -1.25
N ASP A 87 -15.24 6.34 -2.26
CA ASP A 87 -14.89 6.59 -3.66
C ASP A 87 -15.34 7.99 -4.11
N SER A 88 -16.51 8.44 -3.66
CA SER A 88 -17.03 9.80 -3.85
C SER A 88 -16.11 10.83 -3.21
N LEU A 89 -15.69 10.59 -1.96
CA LEU A 89 -14.73 11.45 -1.26
C LEU A 89 -13.37 11.48 -1.97
N ARG A 90 -12.84 10.31 -2.33
CA ARG A 90 -11.57 10.21 -3.09
C ARG A 90 -11.62 11.01 -4.39
N GLN A 91 -12.74 10.98 -5.11
CA GLN A 91 -12.90 11.73 -6.34
C GLN A 91 -12.97 13.23 -6.11
N ALA A 92 -13.68 13.69 -5.07
CA ALA A 92 -13.72 15.11 -4.70
C ALA A 92 -12.33 15.64 -4.35
N PHE A 93 -11.57 14.90 -3.52
CA PHE A 93 -10.21 15.31 -3.11
C PHE A 93 -9.17 15.21 -4.22
N ALA A 94 -9.38 14.37 -5.24
CA ALA A 94 -8.45 14.26 -6.36
C ALA A 94 -8.27 15.60 -7.13
N GLN A 95 -9.26 16.49 -7.08
CA GLN A 95 -9.18 17.81 -7.72
C GLN A 95 -8.27 18.79 -6.96
N LEU A 96 -8.10 18.59 -5.65
CA LEU A 96 -7.33 19.46 -4.77
C LEU A 96 -5.82 19.11 -4.76
N ALA A 97 -5.44 17.96 -5.32
CA ALA A 97 -4.07 17.48 -5.35
C ALA A 97 -3.28 17.90 -6.61
N ARG A 98 -3.75 18.94 -7.32
CA ARG A 98 -3.10 19.51 -8.52
C ARG A 98 -2.19 20.67 -8.16
#